data_AF-A0AAF3FNH0-F1
#
_entry.id   AF-A0AAF3FNH0-F1
#
_cell.length_a   1.000
_cell.length_b   1.000
_cell.length_c   1.000
_cell.angle_alpha   90.00
_cell.angle_beta   90.00
_cell.angle_gamma   90.00
#
_symmetry.space_group_name_H-M   'P 1'
#
loop_
_entity.id
_entity.type
_entity.pdbx_description
1 polymer ?
#
loop_
_entity_poly.entity_id
_entity_poly.type
_entity_poly.pdbx_seq_one_letter_code
_entity_poly.pdbx_strand_id
1 'polypeptide(L)'
;MGSLTRSAASVKTVVGRSSKAIAPLSITSSLGSPDAAIDHKTIDSLQLATEKASRTGLFVSGLAVKGVNVTSRRHASTYDVPYPNFDECRRKSTLDAKVASRDTEPERVAFTRAVKGVAFGSFGLWGAKEGVQLLLYSKSMSMATRALAAIEISMNDIPEGTTKTYEWRTRPVFVRHRTKAEIDREKAVVVSELRGS
;
A
#
# COMPACT_ATOMS: atom_id res chain seq x y z
N MET A 1 11.76 21.17 48.86
CA MET A 1 11.47 21.69 47.51
C MET A 1 11.98 20.65 46.53
N GLY A 2 11.20 19.64 46.13
CA GLY A 2 10.15 19.70 45.11
C GLY A 2 10.68 19.00 43.85
N SER A 3 10.50 17.67 43.73
CA SER A 3 10.88 16.92 42.52
C SER A 3 9.68 16.71 41.59
N LEU A 4 9.92 16.93 40.30
CA LEU A 4 8.92 16.94 39.23
C LEU A 4 8.60 15.52 38.78
N THR A 5 7.31 15.17 38.75
CA THR A 5 6.80 13.94 38.16
C THR A 5 6.30 14.23 36.74
N ARG A 6 6.86 13.55 35.72
CA ARG A 6 6.28 13.42 34.38
C ARG A 6 5.88 11.96 34.17
N SER A 7 4.57 11.76 34.05
CA SER A 7 3.94 10.48 33.73
C SER A 7 4.16 10.14 32.25
N ALA A 8 4.83 9.02 31.98
CA ALA A 8 4.96 8.44 30.65
C ALA A 8 3.98 7.27 30.51
N ALA A 9 2.99 7.43 29.63
CA ALA A 9 2.04 6.38 29.28
C ALA A 9 2.74 5.31 28.42
N SER A 10 2.70 4.06 28.87
CA SER A 10 3.21 2.90 28.13
C SER A 10 2.05 2.11 27.50
N VAL A 11 2.09 2.01 26.18
CA VAL A 11 1.24 1.17 25.33
C VAL A 11 1.43 -0.30 25.71
N LYS A 12 0.33 -1.05 25.86
CA LYS A 12 0.39 -2.51 25.98
C LYS A 12 -0.68 -3.20 25.13
N THR A 13 -0.28 -3.63 23.95
CA THR A 13 -0.94 -4.67 23.17
C THR A 13 -0.91 -5.97 23.97
N VAL A 14 -2.06 -6.58 24.23
CA VAL A 14 -2.16 -7.89 24.91
C VAL A 14 -2.73 -8.91 23.95
N VAL A 15 -1.82 -9.69 23.36
CA VAL A 15 -2.07 -11.08 22.98
C VAL A 15 -1.61 -11.93 24.16
N GLY A 16 -2.44 -12.85 24.65
CA GLY A 16 -2.05 -13.71 25.76
C GLY A 16 -3.12 -14.66 26.23
N ARG A 17 -3.16 -15.85 25.62
CA ARG A 17 -3.75 -17.09 26.14
C ARG A 17 -3.24 -17.33 27.57
N SER A 18 -4.12 -17.56 28.55
CA SER A 18 -3.71 -18.08 29.86
C SER A 18 -4.78 -18.94 30.52
N SER A 19 -4.36 -20.18 30.76
CA SER A 19 -4.95 -21.25 31.55
C SER A 19 -5.04 -20.93 33.04
N LYS A 20 -6.18 -21.24 33.68
CA LYS A 20 -6.29 -21.46 35.15
C LYS A 20 -7.34 -22.57 35.36
N ALA A 21 -6.91 -23.78 35.73
CA ALA A 21 -6.61 -24.25 37.08
C ALA A 21 -7.89 -24.51 37.91
N ILE A 22 -8.10 -25.80 38.18
CA ILE A 22 -9.16 -26.39 39.00
C ILE A 22 -8.84 -26.11 40.47
N ALA A 23 -9.81 -25.61 41.24
CA ALA A 23 -9.74 -25.53 42.71
C ALA A 23 -11.13 -25.84 43.33
N PRO A 24 -11.17 -26.44 44.52
CA PRO A 24 -12.29 -27.29 44.96
C PRO A 24 -13.46 -26.55 45.61
N LEU A 25 -14.62 -27.21 45.53
CA LEU A 25 -15.91 -26.86 46.12
C LEU A 25 -15.82 -26.70 47.65
N SER A 26 -16.27 -25.55 48.17
CA SER A 26 -16.62 -25.39 49.59
C SER A 26 -18.10 -25.01 49.68
N ILE A 27 -18.87 -25.90 50.31
CA ILE A 27 -20.30 -25.74 50.57
C ILE A 27 -20.44 -24.97 51.88
N THR A 28 -21.09 -23.82 51.85
CA THR A 28 -21.66 -23.18 53.04
C THR A 28 -23.11 -22.88 52.73
N SER A 29 -24.00 -23.63 53.39
CA SER A 29 -25.43 -23.42 53.41
C SER A 29 -25.78 -22.40 54.48
N SER A 30 -26.26 -21.22 54.09
CA SER A 30 -27.09 -20.39 54.95
C SER A 30 -28.47 -20.25 54.34
N LEU A 31 -29.42 -20.90 55.01
CA LEU A 31 -30.85 -20.84 54.76
C LEU A 31 -31.36 -19.50 55.33
N GLY A 32 -31.94 -18.65 54.49
CA GLY A 32 -32.62 -17.43 54.89
C GLY A 32 -33.61 -17.00 53.82
N SER A 33 -34.91 -17.17 54.09
CA SER A 33 -36.02 -16.62 53.29
C SER A 33 -36.36 -15.19 53.80
N PRO A 34 -37.34 -14.47 53.23
CA PRO A 34 -38.02 -14.60 51.94
C PRO A 34 -38.12 -13.26 51.16
N ASP A 35 -38.62 -13.33 49.93
CA ASP A 35 -39.42 -12.30 49.24
C ASP A 35 -38.88 -10.86 49.08
N ALA A 36 -38.22 -10.62 47.94
CA ALA A 36 -38.31 -9.33 47.27
C ALA A 36 -38.68 -9.57 45.80
N ALA A 37 -39.88 -9.14 45.41
CA ALA A 37 -40.33 -9.17 44.02
C ALA A 37 -39.35 -8.34 43.16
N ILE A 38 -38.54 -9.00 42.34
CA ILE A 38 -37.63 -8.32 41.42
C ILE A 38 -38.48 -7.81 40.25
N ASP A 39 -38.60 -6.50 40.06
CA ASP A 39 -39.31 -5.95 38.91
C ASP A 39 -38.52 -6.23 37.63
N HIS A 40 -39.13 -7.00 36.72
CA HIS A 40 -38.50 -7.63 35.56
C HIS A 40 -38.44 -6.71 34.32
N LYS A 41 -38.64 -5.40 34.50
CA LYS A 41 -38.87 -4.46 33.40
C LYS A 41 -37.61 -3.84 32.81
N THR A 42 -36.46 -3.92 33.49
CA THR A 42 -35.20 -3.28 33.06
C THR A 42 -34.16 -4.34 32.67
N ILE A 43 -33.42 -4.12 31.59
CA ILE A 43 -32.46 -5.10 31.03
C ILE A 43 -31.36 -5.44 32.04
N ASP A 44 -30.90 -4.46 32.81
CA ASP A 44 -29.85 -4.64 33.82
C ASP A 44 -30.29 -5.55 34.97
N SER A 45 -31.57 -5.50 35.38
CA SER A 45 -32.09 -6.36 36.45
C SER A 45 -32.27 -7.81 36.00
N LEU A 46 -32.57 -8.03 34.71
CA LEU A 46 -32.63 -9.36 34.11
C LEU A 46 -31.24 -10.00 33.95
N GLN A 47 -30.24 -9.19 33.60
CA GLN A 47 -28.85 -9.65 33.52
C GLN A 47 -28.30 -9.99 34.92
N LEU A 48 -28.57 -9.15 35.92
CA LEU A 48 -28.10 -9.36 37.30
C LEU A 48 -28.79 -10.57 37.97
N ALA A 49 -30.06 -10.83 37.69
CA ALA A 49 -30.77 -12.03 38.14
C ALA A 49 -30.23 -13.32 37.48
N THR A 50 -29.91 -13.26 36.19
CA THR A 50 -29.29 -14.37 35.44
C THR A 50 -27.88 -14.66 35.94
N GLU A 51 -27.11 -13.62 36.27
CA GLU A 51 -25.76 -13.76 36.83
C GLU A 51 -25.80 -14.37 38.24
N LYS A 52 -26.75 -13.95 39.09
CA LYS A 52 -26.98 -14.51 40.44
C LYS A 52 -27.36 -15.99 40.40
N ALA A 53 -28.21 -16.38 39.44
CA ALA A 53 -28.60 -17.77 39.21
C ALA A 53 -27.45 -18.62 38.62
N SER A 54 -26.49 -18.02 37.91
CA SER A 54 -25.32 -18.74 37.38
C SER A 54 -24.16 -18.90 38.37
N ARG A 55 -24.09 -18.02 39.40
CA ARG A 55 -23.05 -18.06 40.45
C ARG A 55 -23.30 -19.13 41.51
N THR A 56 -24.55 -19.53 41.72
CA THR A 56 -24.90 -20.67 42.58
C THR A 56 -24.99 -21.87 41.67
N GLY A 57 -24.08 -22.83 41.85
CA GLY A 57 -23.90 -23.97 40.95
C GLY A 57 -25.20 -24.67 40.58
N LEU A 58 -25.20 -25.27 39.39
CA LEU A 58 -26.31 -25.83 38.61
C LEU A 58 -27.26 -26.84 39.30
N PHE A 59 -27.10 -27.09 40.60
CA PHE A 59 -27.78 -28.13 41.37
C PHE A 59 -28.46 -27.64 42.67
N VAL A 60 -28.41 -26.35 43.02
CA VAL A 60 -28.99 -25.85 44.30
C VAL A 60 -30.34 -25.16 44.14
N SER A 61 -30.77 -24.84 42.92
CA SER A 61 -32.14 -24.34 42.69
C SER A 61 -33.01 -25.49 42.22
N GLY A 62 -34.07 -25.84 42.96
CA GLY A 62 -35.03 -26.92 42.67
C GLY A 62 -35.84 -26.77 41.37
N LEU A 63 -35.34 -26.03 40.39
CA LEU A 63 -35.88 -25.84 39.04
C LEU A 63 -35.34 -26.91 38.07
N ALA A 64 -35.15 -28.14 38.55
CA ALA A 64 -34.71 -29.26 37.72
C ALA A 64 -35.81 -30.34 37.66
N VAL A 65 -37.02 -29.94 37.25
CA VAL A 65 -38.05 -30.88 36.80
C VAL A 65 -38.29 -30.60 35.32
N LYS A 66 -37.74 -31.49 34.49
CA LYS A 66 -38.02 -31.65 33.04
C LYS A 66 -37.82 -30.39 32.18
N GLY A 67 -36.62 -30.21 31.66
CA GLY A 67 -36.41 -29.32 30.52
C GLY A 67 -34.99 -28.80 30.43
N VAL A 68 -34.43 -28.85 29.23
CA VAL A 68 -33.16 -28.22 28.86
C VAL A 68 -33.17 -26.77 29.36
N ASN A 69 -32.17 -26.36 30.13
CA ASN A 69 -32.00 -24.96 30.56
C ASN A 69 -31.46 -24.13 29.37
N VAL A 70 -32.32 -23.90 28.38
CA VAL A 70 -32.04 -22.99 27.27
C VAL A 70 -32.33 -21.59 27.77
N THR A 71 -31.29 -20.89 28.25
CA THR A 71 -31.36 -19.43 28.31
C THR A 71 -31.40 -18.94 26.85
N SER A 72 -32.60 -18.63 26.35
CA SER A 72 -32.75 -18.02 25.03
C SER A 72 -32.03 -16.68 25.03
N ARG A 73 -30.80 -16.63 24.50
CA ARG A 73 -30.12 -15.37 24.22
C ARG A 73 -30.84 -14.72 23.05
N ARG A 74 -31.71 -13.75 23.33
CA ARG A 74 -32.16 -12.81 22.30
C ARG A 74 -30.95 -11.99 21.91
N HIS A 75 -30.31 -12.35 20.80
CA HIS A 75 -29.35 -11.47 20.16
C HIS A 75 -30.10 -10.17 19.88
N ALA A 76 -29.63 -9.06 20.47
CA ALA A 76 -30.21 -7.75 20.25
C ALA A 76 -30.35 -7.55 18.74
N SER A 77 -31.58 -7.34 18.29
CA SER A 77 -31.83 -7.08 16.89
C SER A 77 -31.25 -5.70 16.55
N THR A 78 -30.86 -5.47 15.30
CA THR A 78 -30.23 -4.23 14.80
C THR A 78 -31.03 -2.94 15.11
N TYR A 79 -32.26 -3.08 15.61
CA TYR A 79 -33.14 -1.99 16.04
C TYR A 79 -32.86 -1.46 17.45
N ASP A 80 -32.30 -2.27 18.36
CA ASP A 80 -32.15 -1.92 19.79
C ASP A 80 -30.83 -1.19 20.12
N VAL A 81 -30.00 -0.93 19.11
CA VAL A 81 -28.70 -0.26 19.27
C VAL A 81 -28.79 1.13 18.65
N PRO A 82 -28.82 2.22 19.45
CA PRO A 82 -28.80 3.56 18.88
C PRO A 82 -27.45 3.82 18.21
N TYR A 83 -27.46 4.51 17.07
CA TYR A 83 -26.23 4.92 16.41
C TYR A 83 -25.47 5.91 17.31
N PRO A 84 -24.16 5.70 17.51
CA PRO A 84 -23.31 6.71 18.14
C PRO A 84 -23.38 8.02 17.35
N ASN A 85 -23.37 9.14 18.06
CA ASN A 85 -23.25 10.43 17.39
C ASN A 85 -21.79 10.62 16.91
N PHE A 86 -21.63 10.97 15.63
CA PHE A 86 -20.33 11.22 14.99
C PHE A 86 -20.11 12.70 14.63
N ASP A 87 -20.87 13.62 15.21
CA ASP A 87 -20.78 15.06 14.89
C ASP A 87 -19.37 15.63 15.14
N GLU A 88 -18.63 15.08 16.11
CA GLU A 88 -17.22 15.44 16.35
C GLU A 88 -16.27 15.04 15.20
N CYS A 89 -16.54 13.92 14.52
CA CYS A 89 -15.72 13.40 13.43
C CYS A 89 -16.22 13.85 12.04
N ARG A 90 -17.34 14.56 11.97
CA ARG A 90 -17.91 15.04 10.71
C ARG A 90 -17.20 16.30 10.25
N ARG A 91 -17.13 16.45 8.93
CA ARG A 91 -16.73 17.73 8.33
C ARG A 91 -17.83 18.74 8.60
N LYS A 92 -17.46 20.01 8.83
CA LYS A 92 -18.41 21.11 9.07
C LYS A 92 -19.50 21.22 7.98
N SER A 93 -19.19 20.83 6.74
CA SER A 93 -20.13 20.83 5.60
C SER A 93 -21.16 19.68 5.59
N THR A 94 -21.09 18.72 6.52
CA THR A 94 -22.04 17.58 6.64
C THR A 94 -22.58 17.45 8.07
N LEU A 95 -22.48 18.51 8.86
CA LEU A 95 -22.89 18.50 10.27
C LEU A 95 -24.40 18.74 10.43
N ASP A 96 -25.02 19.46 9.49
CA ASP A 96 -26.48 19.62 9.46
C ASP A 96 -27.17 18.36 8.88
N ALA A 97 -28.04 17.75 9.68
CA ALA A 97 -28.79 16.55 9.32
C ALA A 97 -30.09 16.83 8.54
N LYS A 98 -30.52 18.09 8.41
CA LYS A 98 -31.74 18.47 7.67
C LYS A 98 -31.47 18.73 6.18
N VAL A 99 -30.21 18.93 5.81
CA VAL A 99 -29.76 19.19 4.44
C VAL A 99 -29.22 17.91 3.81
N ALA A 100 -29.45 17.73 2.50
CA ALA A 100 -28.96 16.57 1.79
C ALA A 100 -27.43 16.66 1.58
N SER A 101 -26.69 15.67 2.06
CA SER A 101 -25.21 15.62 1.95
C SER A 101 -24.65 15.50 0.52
N ARG A 102 -25.53 15.32 -0.47
CA ARG A 102 -25.15 15.24 -1.89
C ARG A 102 -24.81 16.62 -2.46
N ASP A 103 -25.46 17.67 -1.98
CA ASP A 103 -25.27 19.03 -2.49
C ASP A 103 -23.87 19.56 -2.12
N THR A 104 -23.29 19.05 -1.03
CA THR A 104 -21.93 19.35 -0.57
C THR A 104 -20.89 18.29 -0.95
N GLU A 105 -21.27 17.19 -1.63
CA GLU A 105 -20.34 16.16 -2.12
C GLU A 105 -19.26 16.69 -3.09
N PRO A 106 -19.60 17.50 -4.12
CA PRO A 106 -18.62 17.85 -5.14
C PRO A 106 -17.42 18.60 -4.55
N GLU A 107 -17.67 19.52 -3.62
CA GLU A 107 -16.61 20.27 -2.92
C GLU A 107 -15.75 19.35 -2.04
N ARG A 108 -16.37 18.42 -1.30
CA ARG A 108 -15.68 17.52 -0.37
C ARG A 108 -14.75 16.54 -1.07
N VAL A 109 -15.08 16.16 -2.29
CA VAL A 109 -14.36 15.12 -3.04
C VAL A 109 -13.44 15.71 -4.10
N ALA A 110 -13.67 16.94 -4.57
CA ALA A 110 -12.81 17.64 -5.52
C ALA A 110 -11.34 17.67 -5.08
N PHE A 111 -11.05 18.10 -3.85
CA PHE A 111 -9.68 18.17 -3.36
C PHE A 111 -9.00 16.78 -3.32
N THR A 112 -9.69 15.77 -2.80
CA THR A 112 -9.13 14.41 -2.73
C THR A 112 -8.92 13.80 -4.13
N ARG A 113 -9.85 14.03 -5.08
CA ARG A 113 -9.69 13.59 -6.47
C ARG A 113 -8.54 14.33 -7.16
N ALA A 114 -8.41 15.65 -6.93
CA ALA A 114 -7.33 16.45 -7.49
C ALA A 114 -5.95 16.02 -6.94
N VAL A 115 -5.82 15.82 -5.63
CA VAL A 115 -4.57 15.33 -5.02
C VAL A 115 -4.22 13.92 -5.54
N LYS A 116 -5.21 13.01 -5.61
CA LYS A 116 -4.99 11.66 -6.14
C LYS A 116 -4.58 11.65 -7.62
N GLY A 117 -5.27 12.43 -8.46
CA GLY A 117 -5.00 12.47 -9.88
C GLY A 117 -3.72 13.25 -10.22
N VAL A 118 -3.63 14.49 -9.76
CA VAL A 118 -2.54 15.40 -10.14
C VAL A 118 -1.26 15.06 -9.39
N ALA A 119 -1.30 15.03 -8.06
CA ALA A 119 -0.08 14.83 -7.28
C ALA A 119 0.38 13.37 -7.41
N PHE A 120 -0.41 12.40 -6.95
CA PHE A 120 0.05 11.01 -6.96
C PHE A 120 0.17 10.41 -8.36
N GLY A 121 -0.79 10.70 -9.26
CA GLY A 121 -0.76 10.20 -10.63
C GLY A 121 0.41 10.75 -11.45
N SER A 122 0.56 12.08 -11.53
CA SER A 122 1.58 12.70 -12.40
C SER A 122 3.00 12.45 -11.88
N PHE A 123 3.23 12.58 -10.57
CA PHE A 123 4.56 12.30 -10.00
C PHE A 123 4.92 10.81 -10.11
N GLY A 124 3.95 9.91 -9.97
CA GLY A 124 4.16 8.47 -10.18
C GLY A 124 4.58 8.15 -11.63
N LEU A 125 3.90 8.75 -12.61
CA LEU A 125 4.26 8.59 -14.03
C LEU A 125 5.64 9.17 -14.35
N TRP A 126 5.97 10.34 -13.81
CA TRP A 126 7.28 10.96 -14.01
C TRP A 126 8.40 10.12 -13.39
N GLY A 127 8.23 9.65 -12.14
CA GLY A 127 9.20 8.77 -11.49
C GLY A 127 9.40 7.45 -12.25
N ALA A 128 8.32 6.85 -12.75
CA ALA A 128 8.40 5.65 -13.59
C ALA A 128 9.15 5.93 -14.91
N LYS A 129 8.89 7.06 -15.57
CA LYS A 129 9.58 7.48 -16.79
C LYS A 129 11.08 7.61 -16.57
N GLU A 130 11.50 8.37 -15.56
CA GLU A 130 12.93 8.56 -15.27
C GLU A 130 13.61 7.25 -14.86
N GLY A 131 12.92 6.40 -14.09
CA GLY A 131 13.42 5.07 -13.73
C GLY A 131 13.69 4.18 -14.95
N VAL A 132 12.74 4.11 -15.90
CA VAL A 132 12.93 3.37 -17.16
C VAL A 132 14.02 4.01 -18.01
N GLN A 133 14.05 5.33 -18.10
CA GLN A 133 15.04 6.05 -18.89
C GLN A 133 16.46 5.83 -18.37
N LEU A 134 16.67 5.78 -17.06
CA LEU A 134 17.96 5.46 -16.45
C LEU A 134 18.42 4.04 -16.80
N LEU A 135 17.51 3.06 -16.76
CA LEU A 135 17.81 1.67 -17.11
C LEU A 135 18.20 1.54 -18.60
N LEU A 136 17.48 2.22 -19.48
CA LEU A 136 17.79 2.26 -20.90
C LEU A 136 19.15 2.95 -21.16
N TYR A 137 19.41 4.07 -20.48
CA TYR A 137 20.68 4.78 -20.62
C TYR A 137 21.86 3.93 -20.14
N SER A 138 21.71 3.22 -19.02
CA SER A 138 22.72 2.29 -18.51
C SER A 138 23.00 1.11 -19.44
N LYS A 139 22.07 0.74 -20.33
CA LYS A 139 22.30 -0.28 -21.38
C LYS A 139 22.75 0.29 -22.72
N SER A 140 22.72 1.61 -22.90
CA SER A 140 23.18 2.27 -24.12
C SER A 140 24.71 2.32 -24.18
N MET A 141 25.28 2.53 -25.39
CA MET A 141 26.73 2.56 -25.58
C MET A 141 27.40 3.55 -24.62
N SER A 142 28.47 3.09 -23.96
CA SER A 142 29.21 3.93 -23.02
C SER A 142 29.91 5.09 -23.74
N MET A 143 30.16 6.18 -23.01
CA MET A 143 30.85 7.36 -23.53
C MET A 143 32.23 7.01 -24.11
N ALA A 144 32.91 6.00 -23.58
CA ALA A 144 34.18 5.51 -24.09
C ALA A 144 34.07 4.91 -25.50
N THR A 145 32.98 4.18 -25.81
CA THR A 145 32.74 3.68 -27.17
C THR A 145 32.41 4.82 -28.14
N ARG A 146 31.74 5.88 -27.68
CA ARG A 146 31.49 7.09 -28.48
C ARG A 146 32.77 7.88 -28.74
N ALA A 147 33.69 7.94 -27.79
CA ALA A 147 34.99 8.57 -28.00
C ALA A 147 35.81 7.87 -29.11
N LEU A 148 35.70 6.55 -29.23
CA LEU A 148 36.28 5.77 -30.34
C LEU A 148 35.53 5.92 -31.69
N ALA A 149 34.61 6.88 -31.82
CA ALA A 149 33.87 7.09 -33.07
C ALA A 149 34.74 7.70 -34.17
N ALA A 150 35.73 8.51 -33.81
CA ALA A 150 36.58 9.18 -34.78
C ALA A 150 38.03 8.69 -34.64
N ILE A 151 38.67 8.46 -35.77
CA ILE A 151 40.10 8.22 -35.90
C ILE A 151 40.67 9.30 -36.80
N GLU A 152 41.68 10.01 -36.33
CA GLU A 152 42.42 10.97 -37.14
C GLU A 152 43.53 10.22 -37.89
N ILE A 153 43.59 10.41 -39.20
CA ILE A 153 44.55 9.74 -40.08
C ILE A 153 45.36 10.81 -40.79
N SER A 154 46.68 10.80 -40.58
CA SER A 154 47.61 11.72 -41.24
C SER A 154 47.84 11.30 -42.70
N MET A 155 47.59 12.21 -43.64
CA MET A 155 47.77 11.94 -45.07
C MET A 155 49.23 11.70 -45.46
N ASN A 156 50.18 12.26 -44.70
CA ASN A 156 51.63 12.14 -44.98
C ASN A 156 52.15 10.70 -44.84
N ASP A 157 51.47 9.86 -44.05
CA ASP A 157 51.90 8.48 -43.83
C ASP A 157 51.53 7.56 -45.00
N ILE A 158 50.67 8.01 -45.92
CA ILE A 158 50.13 7.21 -47.03
C ILE A 158 50.69 7.72 -48.36
N PRO A 159 51.72 7.06 -48.94
CA PRO A 159 52.22 7.44 -50.26
C PRO A 159 51.14 7.22 -51.33
N GLU A 160 51.15 8.07 -52.36
CA GLU A 160 50.23 8.02 -53.48
C GLU A 160 50.22 6.64 -54.16
N GLY A 161 49.03 6.16 -54.53
CA GLY A 161 48.82 4.85 -55.18
C GLY A 161 48.75 3.65 -54.22
N THR A 162 48.92 3.87 -52.91
CA THR A 162 48.87 2.78 -51.91
C THR A 162 47.55 2.77 -51.14
N THR A 163 47.09 1.57 -50.78
CA THR A 163 45.93 1.35 -49.89
C THR A 163 46.42 0.87 -48.53
N LYS A 164 45.97 1.53 -47.45
CA LYS A 164 46.19 1.09 -46.07
C LYS A 164 44.87 0.68 -45.42
N THR A 165 44.95 -0.33 -44.56
CA THR A 165 43.83 -0.83 -43.77
C THR A 165 43.97 -0.35 -42.33
N TYR A 166 42.91 0.23 -41.80
CA TYR A 166 42.80 0.68 -40.42
C TYR A 166 41.69 -0.09 -39.72
N GLU A 167 41.88 -0.49 -38.47
CA GLU A 167 40.84 -1.14 -37.69
C GLU A 167 39.95 -0.09 -37.03
N TRP A 168 38.65 -0.08 -37.34
CA TRP A 168 37.66 0.80 -36.71
C TRP A 168 36.51 0.00 -36.12
N ARG A 169 36.37 -0.01 -34.79
CA ARG A 169 35.28 -0.69 -34.07
C ARG A 169 35.06 -2.15 -34.55
N THR A 170 36.16 -2.90 -34.67
CA THR A 170 36.17 -4.32 -35.13
C THR A 170 35.81 -4.50 -36.61
N ARG A 171 35.83 -3.42 -37.40
CA ARG A 171 35.66 -3.47 -38.85
C ARG A 171 36.87 -2.86 -39.56
N PRO A 172 37.37 -3.49 -40.63
CA PRO A 172 38.45 -2.91 -41.41
C PRO A 172 37.92 -1.73 -42.23
N VAL A 173 38.64 -0.61 -42.17
CA VAL A 173 38.43 0.59 -42.97
C VAL A 173 39.60 0.72 -43.93
N PHE A 174 39.29 0.79 -45.23
CA PHE A 174 40.29 0.94 -46.27
C PHE A 174 40.43 2.41 -46.65
N VAL A 175 41.64 2.94 -46.55
CA VAL A 175 41.98 4.29 -47.00
C VAL A 175 42.99 4.17 -48.12
N ARG A 176 42.63 4.70 -49.29
CA ARG A 176 43.45 4.65 -50.50
C ARG A 176 43.75 6.05 -50.99
N HIS A 177 45.03 6.35 -51.14
CA HIS A 177 45.48 7.60 -51.73
C HIS A 177 45.49 7.44 -53.26
N ARG A 178 44.40 7.85 -53.93
CA ARG A 178 44.26 7.69 -55.40
C ARG A 178 45.22 8.61 -56.16
N THR A 179 45.74 8.12 -57.28
CA THR A 179 46.55 8.93 -58.22
C THR A 179 45.66 9.65 -59.24
N LYS A 180 46.18 10.69 -59.91
CA LYS A 180 45.42 11.47 -60.91
C LYS A 180 44.88 10.60 -62.06
N ALA A 181 45.69 9.68 -62.57
CA ALA A 181 45.29 8.79 -63.66
C ALA A 181 44.12 7.86 -63.29
N GLU A 182 44.04 7.44 -62.02
CA GLU A 182 42.93 6.61 -61.53
C GLU A 182 41.66 7.43 -61.33
N ILE A 183 41.79 8.67 -60.84
CA ILE A 183 40.67 9.60 -60.69
C ILE A 183 40.02 9.89 -62.04
N ASP A 184 40.82 10.13 -63.09
CA ASP A 184 40.31 10.42 -64.42
C ASP A 184 39.61 9.20 -65.03
N ARG A 185 40.12 8.00 -64.77
CA ARG A 185 39.48 6.74 -65.17
C ARG A 185 38.14 6.53 -64.47
N GLU A 186 38.06 6.72 -63.16
CA GLU A 186 36.83 6.54 -62.38
C GLU A 186 35.76 7.58 -62.75
N LYS A 187 36.17 8.82 -63.08
CA LYS A 187 35.25 9.87 -63.56
C LYS A 187 34.66 9.60 -64.93
N ALA A 188 35.36 8.87 -65.79
CA ALA A 188 34.91 8.53 -67.14
C ALA A 188 33.90 7.36 -67.16
N VAL A 189 33.61 6.71 -66.01
CA VAL A 189 32.68 5.59 -65.93
C VAL A 189 31.22 6.08 -66.01
N VAL A 190 30.42 5.41 -66.85
CA VAL A 190 28.98 5.69 -67.00
C VAL A 190 28.21 5.13 -65.81
N VAL A 191 27.62 6.02 -65.00
CA VAL A 191 26.96 5.66 -63.72
C VAL A 191 25.72 4.78 -63.94
N SER A 192 25.00 4.93 -65.05
CA SER A 192 23.77 4.18 -65.35
C SER A 192 23.98 2.68 -65.60
N GLU A 193 25.22 2.24 -65.78
CA GLU A 193 25.58 0.83 -65.96
C GLU A 193 25.95 0.14 -64.63
N LEU A 194 26.05 0.90 -63.52
CA LEU A 194 26.43 0.36 -62.22
C LEU A 194 25.23 -0.27 -61.50
N ARG A 195 25.39 -1.52 -61.03
CA ARG A 195 24.35 -2.31 -60.33
C ARG A 195 23.91 -1.73 -58.96
N GLY A 196 24.57 -0.70 -58.46
CA GLY A 196 24.35 -0.11 -57.14
C GLY A 196 24.10 1.40 -57.15
N SER A 197 23.83 1.99 -58.32
CA SER A 197 23.38 3.38 -58.45
C SER A 197 21.89 3.54 -58.17
#